data_AF-A0A920JPC6-F1
#
_entry.id   AF-A0A920JPC6-F1
#
_cell.length_a   1.000
_cell.length_b   1.000
_cell.length_c   1.000
_cell.angle_alpha   90.00
_cell.angle_beta   90.00
_cell.angle_gamma   90.00
#
_symmetry.space_group_name_H-M   'P 1'
#
loop_
_entity.id
_entity.type
_entity.pdbx_description
1 polymer ?
#
loop_
_entity_poly.entity_id
_entity_poly.type
_entity_poly.pdbx_seq_one_letter_code
_entity_poly.pdbx_strand_id
1 'polypeptide(L)'
;MRLFGLIILLATFNVGASPEDDQERFWEYFKDRFPDTEYSDYKNGVYSIDLSSREQWESIEDFPPYEINIEQGEELFNTPFKNGNNYASCFENEGIGIRQNYPYFDEDRGEVVTLELCYK
;
A
#
# COMPACT_ATOMS: atom_id res chain seq x y z
N MET A 1 -38.24 -45.94 33.36
CA MET A 1 -36.84 -45.49 33.24
C MET A 1 -36.84 -44.24 32.37
N ARG A 2 -36.69 -43.05 32.95
CA ARG A 2 -36.79 -41.76 32.23
C ARG A 2 -35.49 -41.54 31.45
N LEU A 3 -35.51 -41.69 30.13
CA LEU A 3 -34.37 -41.34 29.28
C LEU A 3 -34.38 -39.82 29.07
N PHE A 4 -33.52 -39.11 29.80
CA PHE A 4 -33.22 -37.70 29.53
C PHE A 4 -32.39 -37.64 28.24
N GLY A 5 -32.99 -37.12 27.15
CA GLY A 5 -32.28 -36.90 25.90
C GLY A 5 -31.36 -35.68 26.02
N LEU A 6 -30.06 -35.90 25.89
CA LEU A 6 -29.04 -34.85 25.86
C LEU A 6 -29.06 -34.19 24.47
N ILE A 7 -29.60 -32.96 24.39
CA ILE A 7 -29.50 -32.13 23.18
C ILE A 7 -28.09 -31.56 23.13
N ILE A 8 -27.26 -32.04 22.19
CA ILE A 8 -25.97 -31.43 21.89
C ILE A 8 -26.22 -30.28 20.92
N LEU A 9 -26.09 -29.03 21.41
CA LEU A 9 -25.99 -27.86 20.55
C LEU A 9 -24.63 -27.91 19.82
N LEU A 10 -24.64 -28.18 18.52
CA LEU A 10 -23.49 -27.95 17.65
C LEU A 10 -23.37 -26.44 17.43
N ALA A 11 -22.49 -25.78 18.17
CA ALA A 11 -22.09 -24.41 17.87
C ALA A 11 -21.25 -24.43 16.60
N THR A 12 -21.73 -23.79 15.53
CA THR A 12 -20.93 -23.52 14.35
C THR A 12 -19.98 -22.37 14.66
N PHE A 13 -18.72 -22.69 14.94
CA PHE A 13 -17.67 -21.67 14.96
C PHE A 13 -17.37 -21.28 13.51
N ASN A 14 -17.63 -20.03 13.14
CA ASN A 14 -17.13 -19.48 11.89
C ASN A 14 -15.61 -19.35 12.02
N VAL A 15 -14.89 -20.33 11.46
CA VAL A 15 -13.44 -20.24 11.25
C VAL A 15 -13.24 -19.45 9.96
N GLY A 16 -13.31 -18.12 10.06
CA GLY A 16 -12.84 -17.20 9.04
C GLY A 16 -11.55 -16.55 9.52
N ALA A 17 -10.55 -16.43 8.66
CA ALA A 17 -9.39 -15.59 8.95
C ALA A 17 -9.82 -14.11 8.92
N SER A 18 -9.30 -13.30 9.84
CA SER A 18 -9.45 -11.85 9.74
C SER A 18 -8.48 -11.30 8.68
N PRO A 19 -8.70 -10.06 8.17
CA PRO A 19 -7.72 -9.40 7.31
C PRO A 19 -6.31 -9.34 7.93
N GLU A 20 -6.21 -9.14 9.24
CA GLU A 20 -4.95 -9.12 9.99
C GLU A 20 -4.29 -10.51 10.02
N ASP A 21 -5.08 -11.58 10.25
CA ASP A 21 -4.57 -12.95 10.20
C ASP A 21 -4.00 -13.30 8.81
N ASP A 22 -4.69 -12.87 7.74
CA ASP A 22 -4.25 -13.10 6.37
C ASP A 22 -3.01 -12.27 6.02
N GLN A 23 -2.91 -11.03 6.52
CA GLN A 23 -1.72 -10.18 6.38
C GLN A 23 -0.49 -10.80 7.06
N GLU A 24 -0.64 -11.30 8.29
CA GLU A 24 0.45 -11.96 9.02
C GLU A 24 0.94 -13.19 8.27
N ARG A 25 0.02 -14.07 7.85
CA ARG A 25 0.35 -15.27 7.06
C ARG A 25 1.04 -14.93 5.75
N PHE A 26 0.63 -13.85 5.07
CA PHE A 26 1.27 -13.40 3.85
C PHE A 26 2.72 -12.99 4.13
N TRP A 27 2.97 -12.19 5.17
CA TRP A 27 4.32 -11.78 5.54
C TRP A 27 5.21 -12.97 5.93
N GLU A 28 4.69 -13.90 6.73
CA GLU A 28 5.41 -15.11 7.13
C GLU A 28 5.81 -15.96 5.93
N TYR A 29 4.88 -16.17 4.98
CA TYR A 29 5.14 -16.93 3.77
C TYR A 29 6.34 -16.39 2.97
N PHE A 30 6.42 -15.07 2.78
CA PHE A 30 7.53 -14.47 2.03
C PHE A 30 8.84 -14.47 2.81
N LYS A 31 8.80 -14.25 4.13
CA LYS A 31 9.99 -14.36 5.00
C LYS A 31 10.58 -15.77 4.98
N ASP A 32 9.75 -16.80 5.02
CA ASP A 32 10.19 -18.20 4.92
C ASP A 32 10.72 -18.53 3.53
N ARG A 33 10.05 -18.04 2.48
CA ARG A 33 10.44 -18.28 1.10
C ARG A 33 11.76 -17.59 0.70
N PHE A 34 12.04 -16.42 1.26
CA PHE A 34 13.23 -15.61 0.98
C PHE A 34 13.94 -15.23 2.29
N PRO A 35 14.55 -16.20 3.00
CA PRO A 35 15.12 -16.00 4.33
C PRO A 35 16.37 -15.11 4.32
N ASP A 36 17.02 -14.98 3.17
CA ASP A 36 18.22 -14.16 2.99
C ASP A 36 17.91 -12.69 2.63
N THR A 37 16.64 -12.35 2.35
CA THR A 37 16.21 -10.98 2.04
C THR A 37 15.90 -10.22 3.34
N GLU A 38 16.60 -9.11 3.57
CA GLU A 38 16.34 -8.26 4.73
C GLU A 38 14.92 -7.68 4.68
N TYR A 39 14.22 -7.66 5.82
CA TYR A 39 12.85 -7.14 5.90
C TYR A 39 12.70 -5.72 5.31
N SER A 40 13.70 -4.85 5.53
CA SER A 40 13.69 -3.47 5.06
C SER A 40 13.81 -3.34 3.53
N ASP A 41 14.33 -4.37 2.85
CA ASP A 41 14.57 -4.34 1.41
C ASP A 41 13.32 -4.77 0.60
N TYR A 42 12.35 -5.48 1.20
CA TYR A 42 11.10 -5.91 0.53
C TYR A 42 10.29 -4.77 -0.11
N LYS A 43 10.52 -3.51 0.30
CA LYS A 43 9.93 -2.33 -0.34
C LYS A 43 10.29 -2.21 -1.83
N ASN A 44 11.39 -2.84 -2.27
CA ASN A 44 11.86 -2.85 -3.65
C ASN A 44 11.23 -4.00 -4.48
N GLY A 45 10.31 -4.77 -3.90
CA GLY A 45 9.55 -5.81 -4.60
C GLY A 45 10.44 -6.94 -5.14
N VAL A 46 10.34 -7.22 -6.44
CA VAL A 46 11.14 -8.29 -7.08
C VAL A 46 12.64 -8.01 -7.05
N TYR A 47 13.05 -6.74 -7.00
CA TYR A 47 14.45 -6.34 -6.94
C TYR A 47 15.12 -6.68 -5.61
N SER A 48 14.36 -7.04 -4.58
CA SER A 48 14.88 -7.54 -3.30
C SER A 48 15.23 -9.04 -3.35
N ILE A 49 14.86 -9.72 -4.44
CA ILE A 49 14.91 -11.18 -4.58
C ILE A 49 15.79 -11.57 -5.78
N ASP A 50 15.59 -10.93 -6.93
CA ASP A 50 16.33 -11.24 -8.16
C ASP A 50 17.46 -10.23 -8.40
N LEU A 51 18.70 -10.69 -8.24
CA LEU A 51 19.90 -9.86 -8.38
C LEU A 51 20.03 -9.25 -9.78
N SER A 52 19.70 -9.99 -10.83
CA SER A 52 19.82 -9.48 -12.20
C SER A 52 18.86 -8.32 -12.48
N SER A 53 17.63 -8.43 -11.95
CA SER A 53 16.62 -7.37 -12.01
C SER A 53 17.04 -6.16 -11.18
N ARG A 54 17.70 -6.38 -10.04
CA ARG A 54 18.25 -5.30 -9.19
C ARG A 54 19.35 -4.53 -9.90
N GLU A 55 20.34 -5.23 -10.47
CA GLU A 55 21.42 -4.60 -11.25
C GLU A 55 20.89 -3.80 -12.43
N GLN A 56 19.88 -4.34 -13.13
CA GLN A 56 19.23 -3.63 -14.21
C GLN A 56 18.49 -2.38 -13.73
N TRP A 57 17.73 -2.49 -12.63
CA TRP A 57 17.03 -1.35 -12.05
C TRP A 57 18.01 -0.26 -11.60
N GLU A 58 19.09 -0.60 -10.90
CA GLU A 58 20.12 0.37 -10.49
C GLU A 58 20.76 1.08 -11.69
N SER A 59 21.01 0.36 -12.79
CA SER A 59 21.47 0.98 -14.04
C SER A 59 20.43 1.90 -14.71
N ILE A 60 19.13 1.66 -14.51
CA ILE A 60 18.06 2.56 -14.98
C ILE A 60 18.00 3.80 -14.08
N GLU A 61 18.18 3.63 -12.77
CA GLU A 61 18.16 4.74 -11.80
C GLU A 61 19.35 5.71 -11.98
N ASP A 62 20.43 5.31 -12.65
CA ASP A 62 21.50 6.23 -13.07
C ASP A 62 21.00 7.30 -14.07
N PHE A 63 20.00 6.96 -14.89
CA PHE A 63 19.36 7.85 -15.86
C PHE A 63 17.86 7.57 -15.95
N PRO A 64 17.09 7.94 -14.91
CA PRO A 64 15.70 7.52 -14.82
C PRO A 64 14.87 8.09 -15.99
N PRO A 65 14.14 7.24 -16.74
CA PRO A 65 13.35 7.70 -17.88
C PRO A 65 12.15 8.58 -17.45
N TYR A 66 11.81 8.58 -16.16
CA TYR A 66 10.72 9.35 -15.59
C TYR A 66 11.14 10.74 -15.10
N GLU A 67 12.44 11.09 -15.12
CA GLU A 67 12.95 12.38 -14.60
C GLU A 67 12.25 13.58 -15.26
N ILE A 68 12.07 13.54 -16.58
CA ILE A 68 11.37 14.60 -17.33
C ILE A 68 9.93 14.81 -16.81
N ASN A 69 9.24 13.74 -16.40
CA ASN A 69 7.91 13.85 -15.85
C ASN A 69 7.91 14.36 -14.40
N ILE A 70 8.96 14.06 -13.63
CA ILE A 70 9.14 14.63 -12.29
C ILE A 70 9.37 16.14 -12.38
N GLU A 71 10.26 16.60 -13.26
CA GLU A 71 10.52 18.02 -13.49
C GLU A 71 9.24 18.77 -13.94
N GLN A 72 8.49 18.20 -14.89
CA GLN A 72 7.20 18.75 -15.31
C GLN A 72 6.17 18.76 -14.17
N GLY A 73 6.14 17.70 -13.37
CA GLY A 73 5.30 17.60 -12.19
C GLY A 73 5.62 18.68 -11.16
N GLU A 74 6.90 18.94 -10.91
CA GLU A 74 7.37 19.99 -10.00
C GLU A 74 6.98 21.40 -10.51
N GLU A 75 7.14 21.67 -11.81
CA GLU A 75 6.72 22.94 -12.41
C GLU A 75 5.21 23.16 -12.20
N LEU A 76 4.40 22.14 -12.47
CA LEU A 76 2.96 22.18 -12.24
C LEU A 76 2.63 22.36 -10.76
N PHE A 77 3.32 21.66 -9.87
CA PHE A 77 3.09 21.69 -8.42
C PHE A 77 3.29 23.10 -7.85
N ASN A 78 4.32 23.79 -8.31
CA ASN A 78 4.70 25.13 -7.85
C ASN A 78 3.95 26.27 -8.56
N THR A 79 3.32 26.00 -9.72
CA THR A 79 2.59 27.01 -10.48
C THR A 79 1.23 27.31 -9.83
N PRO A 80 0.94 28.57 -9.47
CA PRO A 80 -0.38 28.94 -8.96
C PRO A 80 -1.48 28.78 -10.03
N PHE A 81 -2.61 28.24 -9.61
CA PHE A 81 -3.85 28.25 -10.35
C PHE A 81 -4.39 29.68 -10.51
N LYS A 82 -5.38 29.87 -11.39
CA LYS A 82 -6.00 31.18 -11.64
C LYS A 82 -6.65 31.82 -10.42
N ASN A 83 -7.04 31.02 -9.42
CA ASN A 83 -7.62 31.49 -8.16
C ASN A 83 -6.57 31.82 -7.08
N GLY A 84 -5.27 31.67 -7.38
CA GLY A 84 -4.17 31.91 -6.45
C GLY A 84 -3.76 30.71 -5.58
N ASN A 85 -4.52 29.61 -5.59
CA ASN A 85 -4.14 28.36 -4.92
C ASN A 85 -3.11 27.59 -5.77
N ASN A 86 -2.54 26.50 -5.24
CA ASN A 86 -1.66 25.58 -5.95
C ASN A 86 -1.92 24.13 -5.49
N TYR A 87 -1.22 23.15 -6.06
CA TYR A 87 -1.40 21.74 -5.67
C TYR A 87 -1.07 21.49 -4.19
N ALA A 88 -0.03 22.14 -3.64
CA ALA A 88 0.34 22.00 -2.24
C ALA A 88 -0.84 22.30 -1.30
N SER A 89 -1.64 23.32 -1.61
CA SER A 89 -2.82 23.70 -0.81
C SER A 89 -3.95 22.65 -0.79
N CYS A 90 -3.97 21.73 -1.76
CA CYS A 90 -4.99 20.68 -1.85
C CYS A 90 -4.73 19.48 -0.93
N PHE A 91 -3.51 19.35 -0.40
CA PHE A 91 -3.10 18.15 0.33
C PHE A 91 -2.75 18.44 1.79
N GLU A 92 -2.73 17.38 2.60
CA GLU A 92 -2.07 17.44 3.90
C GLU A 92 -0.56 17.60 3.74
N ASN A 93 0.09 18.17 4.76
CA ASN A 93 1.54 18.42 4.75
C ASN A 93 2.04 19.08 3.45
N GLU A 94 1.20 19.95 2.86
CA GLU A 94 1.52 20.65 1.60
C GLU A 94 1.89 19.71 0.44
N GLY A 95 1.40 18.46 0.45
CA GLY A 95 1.70 17.44 -0.54
C GLY A 95 3.05 16.72 -0.37
N ILE A 96 3.84 17.08 0.64
CA ILE A 96 5.16 16.51 0.87
C ILE A 96 5.03 15.18 1.61
N GLY A 97 5.54 14.10 1.00
CA GLY A 97 5.63 12.80 1.65
C GLY A 97 4.27 12.24 2.07
N ILE A 98 3.28 12.28 1.18
CA ILE A 98 1.91 11.81 1.47
C ILE A 98 1.55 10.50 0.75
N ARG A 99 2.30 10.09 -0.27
CA ARG A 99 1.91 9.01 -1.18
C ARG A 99 1.69 7.66 -0.49
N GLN A 100 2.44 7.39 0.58
CA GLN A 100 2.37 6.18 1.40
C GLN A 100 1.09 6.08 2.23
N ASN A 101 0.35 7.18 2.40
CA ASN A 101 -0.93 7.20 3.11
C ASN A 101 -2.11 6.81 2.20
N TYR A 102 -1.84 6.50 0.93
CA TYR A 102 -2.85 6.11 -0.07
C TYR A 102 -2.53 4.75 -0.69
N PRO A 103 -3.55 3.96 -1.06
CA PRO A 103 -4.98 4.25 -0.92
C PRO A 103 -5.47 4.05 0.53
N TYR A 104 -6.60 4.67 0.85
CA TYR A 104 -7.34 4.41 2.09
C TYR A 104 -8.84 4.23 1.81
N PHE A 105 -9.55 3.59 2.72
CA PHE A 105 -11.01 3.49 2.65
C PHE A 105 -11.64 4.70 3.37
N ASP A 106 -12.42 5.48 2.64
CA ASP A 106 -13.17 6.61 3.18
C ASP A 106 -14.57 6.12 3.59
N GLU A 107 -14.86 6.16 4.89
CA GLU A 107 -16.13 5.65 5.44
C GLU A 107 -17.34 6.53 5.07
N ASP A 108 -17.14 7.84 4.94
CA ASP A 108 -18.21 8.78 4.61
C ASP A 108 -18.64 8.64 3.14
N ARG A 109 -17.67 8.39 2.25
CA ARG A 109 -17.89 8.14 0.82
C ARG A 109 -18.21 6.67 0.52
N GLY A 110 -17.85 5.76 1.44
CA GLY A 110 -18.01 4.32 1.26
C GLY A 110 -17.16 3.74 0.13
N GLU A 111 -16.00 4.34 -0.16
CA GLU A 111 -15.14 3.96 -1.29
C GLU A 111 -13.65 4.06 -0.97
N VAL A 112 -12.83 3.43 -1.81
CA VAL A 112 -11.37 3.55 -1.72
C VAL A 112 -10.93 4.83 -2.42
N VAL A 113 -10.29 5.73 -1.69
CA VAL A 113 -9.73 6.99 -2.21
C VAL A 113 -8.25 6.78 -2.52
N THR A 114 -7.87 7.07 -3.77
CA THR A 114 -6.47 7.10 -4.22
C THR A 114 -5.94 8.53 -4.20
N LEU A 115 -4.62 8.71 -4.29
CA LEU A 115 -4.02 10.04 -4.32
C LEU A 115 -4.53 10.85 -5.53
N GLU A 116 -4.72 10.19 -6.66
CA GLU A 116 -5.20 10.76 -7.92
C GLU A 116 -6.68 11.20 -7.84
N LEU A 117 -7.45 10.62 -6.92
CA LEU A 117 -8.84 10.97 -6.63
C LEU A 117 -8.96 11.94 -5.45
N CYS A 118 -7.87 12.23 -4.75
CA CYS A 118 -7.90 13.01 -3.54
C CYS A 118 -7.99 14.51 -3.87
N TYR A 119 -9.05 15.14 -3.40
CA TYR A 119 -9.22 16.58 -3.37
C TYR A 119 -9.76 16.97 -1.99
N LYS A 120 -9.18 18.00 -1.38
CA LYS A 120 -9.78 18.69 -0.23
C LYS A 120 -10.88 19.64 -0.67
#